data_AF-A0A2E7PE53-F1
#
_entry.id   AF-A0A2E7PE53-F1
#
_cell.length_a   1.000
_cell.length_b   1.000
_cell.length_c   1.000
_cell.angle_alpha   90.00
_cell.angle_beta   90.00
_cell.angle_gamma   90.00
#
_symmetry.space_group_name_H-M   'P 1'
#
loop_
_entity.id
_entity.type
_entity.pdbx_description
1 polymer ?
#
loop_
_entity_poly.entity_id
_entity_poly.type
_entity_poly.pdbx_seq_one_letter_code
_entity_poly.pdbx_strand_id
1 'polypeptide(L)'
;LINKADSTTPEQLDQARTSVDSIVGDGVPVILADSVITVDEPEQIAGKRVLVVGDGPTLTHGGMSYGAGTIVAQKFGAAEILPGRNSAAGSIADAFAQYPHLADEIPALGYSPQKLADLEATLNASDADLVLYSTPSDLAR
;
A
#
# COMPACT_ATOMS: atom_id res chain seq x y z
N LEU A 1 -2.25 -20.37 11.45
CA LEU A 1 -1.32 -19.31 11.01
C LEU A 1 -1.91 -17.98 11.45
N ILE A 2 -1.15 -17.19 12.20
CA ILE A 2 -1.46 -15.79 12.47
C ILE A 2 -0.45 -14.98 11.64
N ASN A 3 -0.92 -14.31 10.60
CA ASN A 3 -0.10 -13.51 9.69
C ASN A 3 -0.06 -12.04 10.17
N LYS A 4 0.91 -11.25 9.67
CA LYS A 4 1.16 -9.85 10.06
C LYS A 4 1.42 -9.69 11.56
N ALA A 5 2.06 -10.69 12.18
CA ALA A 5 2.38 -10.65 13.61
C ALA A 5 3.32 -9.49 13.97
N ASP A 6 4.04 -8.95 12.98
CA ASP A 6 4.94 -7.80 13.04
C ASP A 6 4.23 -6.44 12.91
N SER A 7 2.93 -6.41 12.57
CA SER A 7 2.16 -5.18 12.31
C SER A 7 1.09 -4.88 13.38
N THR A 8 1.19 -5.50 14.55
CA THR A 8 0.16 -5.47 15.60
C THR A 8 0.78 -5.23 16.97
N THR A 9 0.01 -4.75 17.94
CA THR A 9 0.50 -4.61 19.32
C THR A 9 0.56 -5.98 20.01
N PRO A 10 1.35 -6.15 21.08
CA PRO A 10 1.37 -7.39 21.87
C PRO A 10 -0.03 -7.81 22.33
N GLU A 11 -0.86 -6.87 22.76
CA GLU A 11 -2.22 -7.14 23.23
C GLU A 11 -3.13 -7.67 22.11
N GLN A 12 -3.03 -7.10 20.91
CA GLN A 12 -3.78 -7.55 19.74
C GLN A 12 -3.34 -8.95 19.30
N LEU A 13 -2.03 -9.23 19.35
CA LEU A 13 -1.48 -10.56 19.06
C LEU A 13 -1.96 -11.61 20.06
N ASP A 14 -1.93 -11.28 21.36
CA ASP A 14 -2.41 -12.16 22.43
C ASP A 14 -3.91 -12.44 22.32
N GLN A 15 -4.70 -11.44 21.91
CA GLN A 15 -6.11 -11.61 21.66
C GLN A 15 -6.38 -12.54 20.46
N ALA A 16 -5.61 -12.40 19.37
CA ALA A 16 -5.69 -13.30 18.23
C ALA A 16 -5.30 -14.74 18.62
N ARG A 17 -4.22 -14.90 19.41
CA ARG A 17 -3.79 -16.21 19.93
C ARG A 17 -4.86 -16.87 20.78
N THR A 18 -5.39 -16.13 21.76
CA THR A 18 -6.45 -16.64 22.65
C THR A 18 -7.69 -17.06 21.86
N SER A 19 -8.06 -16.29 20.82
CA SER A 19 -9.18 -16.63 19.95
C SER A 19 -8.93 -17.92 19.18
N VAL A 20 -7.72 -18.11 18.64
CA VAL A 20 -7.34 -19.35 17.94
C VAL A 20 -7.30 -20.53 18.92
N ASP A 21 -6.65 -20.38 20.07
CA ASP A 21 -6.50 -21.41 21.10
C ASP A 21 -7.85 -21.87 21.66
N SER A 22 -8.87 -21.00 21.65
CA SER A 22 -10.24 -21.37 22.07
C SER A 22 -10.98 -22.30 21.09
N ILE A 23 -10.48 -22.41 19.86
CA ILE A 23 -11.13 -23.15 18.76
C ILE A 23 -10.31 -24.40 18.40
N VAL A 24 -8.98 -24.31 18.42
CA VAL A 24 -8.10 -25.41 18.01
C VAL A 24 -7.93 -26.42 19.15
N GLY A 25 -7.96 -27.71 18.82
CA GLY A 25 -7.73 -28.78 19.78
C GLY A 25 -6.27 -28.89 20.22
N ASP A 26 -6.05 -29.61 21.32
CA ASP A 26 -4.71 -29.88 21.86
C ASP A 26 -3.78 -30.46 20.79
N GLY A 27 -2.55 -29.94 20.75
CA GLY A 27 -1.50 -30.40 19.84
C GLY A 27 -1.51 -29.78 18.44
N VAL A 28 -2.44 -28.87 18.13
CA VAL A 28 -2.42 -28.10 16.88
C VAL A 28 -1.46 -26.90 17.01
N PRO A 29 -0.39 -26.80 16.20
CA PRO A 29 0.57 -25.71 16.32
C PRO A 29 0.03 -24.38 15.78
N VAL A 30 0.17 -23.32 16.57
CA VAL A 30 -0.08 -21.94 16.13
C VAL A 30 1.23 -21.33 15.60
N ILE A 31 1.30 -21.14 14.29
CA ILE A 31 2.44 -20.52 13.60
C ILE A 31 2.20 -19.01 13.49
N LEU A 32 3.16 -18.21 13.95
CA LEU A 32 3.23 -16.77 13.71
C LEU A 32 4.03 -16.51 12.44
N ALA A 33 3.59 -15.56 11.62
CA ALA A 33 4.31 -15.16 10.42
C ALA A 33 4.30 -13.65 10.24
N ASP A 34 5.48 -13.12 9.96
CA ASP A 34 5.68 -11.73 9.62
C ASP A 34 5.31 -11.49 8.16
N SER A 35 4.78 -10.31 7.87
CA SER A 35 4.50 -9.85 6.51
C SER A 35 5.58 -8.86 6.08
N VAL A 36 6.79 -9.38 5.89
CA VAL A 36 7.97 -8.57 5.56
C VAL A 36 7.80 -7.88 4.19
N ILE A 37 7.88 -6.55 4.19
CA ILE A 37 7.88 -5.75 2.97
C ILE A 37 9.33 -5.49 2.53
N THR A 38 9.63 -5.80 1.26
CA THR A 38 10.92 -5.57 0.62
C THR A 38 10.79 -4.54 -0.51
N VAL A 39 11.89 -3.85 -0.82
CA VAL A 39 12.00 -2.91 -1.94
C VAL A 39 13.37 -3.09 -2.59
N ASP A 40 13.44 -2.96 -3.91
CA ASP A 40 14.64 -3.30 -4.68
C ASP A 40 15.80 -2.31 -4.46
N GLU A 41 15.54 -1.01 -4.57
CA GLU A 41 16.56 0.06 -4.48
C GLU A 41 16.25 1.03 -3.33
N PRO A 42 16.33 0.58 -2.06
CA PRO A 42 15.91 1.35 -0.89
C PRO A 42 16.66 2.68 -0.73
N GLU A 43 17.92 2.74 -1.16
CA GLU A 43 18.77 3.92 -1.09
C GLU A 43 18.26 5.09 -1.93
N GLN A 44 17.43 4.84 -2.94
CA GLN A 44 16.86 5.91 -3.76
C GLN A 44 15.78 6.73 -3.02
N ILE A 45 15.19 6.19 -1.95
CA ILE A 45 14.02 6.77 -1.28
C ILE A 45 14.42 7.93 -0.37
N ALA A 46 15.58 7.82 0.30
CA ALA A 46 15.97 8.73 1.36
C ALA A 46 16.06 10.19 0.86
N GLY A 47 15.31 11.08 1.51
CA GLY A 47 15.30 12.51 1.20
C GLY A 47 14.56 12.89 -0.09
N LYS A 48 13.85 11.96 -0.75
CA LYS A 48 13.05 12.24 -1.96
C LYS A 48 11.61 12.59 -1.64
N ARG A 49 11.01 13.41 -2.50
CA ARG A 49 9.56 13.61 -2.54
C ARG A 49 8.98 12.49 -3.41
N VAL A 50 8.22 11.59 -2.80
CA VAL A 50 7.78 10.35 -3.45
C VAL A 50 6.29 10.39 -3.75
N LEU A 51 5.91 9.87 -4.90
CA LEU A 51 4.52 9.54 -5.21
C LEU A 51 4.35 8.02 -5.09
N VAL A 52 3.26 7.58 -4.46
CA VAL A 52 3.05 6.15 -4.18
C VAL A 52 1.85 5.64 -4.96
N VAL A 53 2.03 4.50 -5.64
CA VAL A 53 0.97 3.76 -6.34
C VAL A 53 0.77 2.40 -5.66
N GLY A 54 -0.43 2.17 -5.14
CA GLY A 54 -0.75 0.99 -4.34
C GLY A 54 -1.66 0.00 -5.04
N ASP A 55 -1.77 -1.18 -4.42
CA ASP A 55 -2.72 -2.21 -4.81
C ASP A 55 -4.17 -1.69 -4.72
N GLY A 56 -4.81 -1.57 -5.89
CA GLY A 56 -6.16 -1.01 -6.01
C GLY A 56 -7.20 -1.70 -5.12
N PRO A 57 -7.35 -3.04 -5.16
CA PRO A 57 -8.28 -3.76 -4.28
C PRO A 57 -8.06 -3.48 -2.79
N THR A 58 -6.81 -3.48 -2.32
CA THR A 58 -6.46 -3.18 -0.91
C THR A 58 -6.92 -1.78 -0.51
N LEU A 59 -6.61 -0.78 -1.35
CA LEU A 59 -6.90 0.62 -1.08
C LEU A 59 -8.39 0.96 -1.25
N THR A 60 -9.08 0.35 -2.22
CA THR A 60 -10.48 0.69 -2.52
C THR A 60 -11.43 -0.08 -1.62
N HIS A 61 -11.82 -1.29 -2.03
CA HIS A 61 -12.83 -2.10 -1.36
C HIS A 61 -12.28 -2.81 -0.10
N GLY A 62 -10.96 -2.95 0.02
CA GLY A 62 -10.28 -3.42 1.22
C GLY A 62 -10.26 -2.39 2.37
N GLY A 63 -10.60 -1.13 2.08
CA GLY A 63 -10.79 -0.08 3.08
C GLY A 63 -9.51 0.46 3.71
N MET A 64 -8.33 0.11 3.20
CA MET A 64 -7.08 0.66 3.70
C MET A 64 -6.83 2.07 3.18
N SER A 65 -6.43 2.99 4.06
CA SER A 65 -6.10 4.37 3.68
C SER A 65 -4.72 4.51 3.03
N TYR A 66 -3.83 3.54 3.25
CA TYR A 66 -2.48 3.44 2.70
C TYR A 66 -2.07 1.97 2.55
N GLY A 67 -1.07 1.71 1.70
CA GLY A 67 -0.56 0.39 1.38
C GLY A 67 0.92 0.19 1.73
N ALA A 68 1.51 -0.86 1.15
CA ALA A 68 2.90 -1.24 1.41
C ALA A 68 3.90 -0.17 0.95
N GLY A 69 3.62 0.50 -0.18
CA GLY A 69 4.47 1.59 -0.69
C GLY A 69 4.62 2.75 0.29
N THR A 70 3.54 3.16 0.96
CA THR A 70 3.58 4.21 1.98
C THR A 70 4.41 3.79 3.20
N ILE A 71 4.26 2.54 3.66
CA ILE A 71 5.04 2.00 4.78
C ILE A 71 6.54 2.00 4.43
N VAL A 72 6.90 1.60 3.22
CA VAL A 72 8.28 1.59 2.72
C VAL A 72 8.84 3.01 2.62
N ALA A 73 8.08 3.94 2.03
CA ALA A 73 8.49 5.34 1.91
C ALA A 73 8.85 5.95 3.28
N GLN A 74 8.02 5.72 4.30
CA GLN A 74 8.27 6.18 5.66
C GLN A 74 9.47 5.48 6.29
N LYS A 75 9.55 4.15 6.17
CA LYS A 75 10.64 3.33 6.74
C LYS A 75 12.01 3.73 6.21
N PHE A 76 12.11 4.09 4.92
CA PHE A 76 13.37 4.46 4.28
C PHE A 76 13.61 5.97 4.20
N GLY A 77 12.79 6.78 4.90
CA GLY A 77 13.08 8.20 5.12
C GLY A 77 12.86 9.08 3.89
N ALA A 78 11.79 8.83 3.13
CA ALA A 78 11.31 9.81 2.15
C ALA A 78 11.15 11.19 2.82
N ALA A 79 11.51 12.26 2.11
CA ALA A 79 11.34 13.63 2.62
C ALA A 79 9.87 14.02 2.71
N GLU A 80 9.07 13.54 1.76
CA GLU A 80 7.64 13.84 1.65
C GLU A 80 6.95 12.72 0.85
N ILE A 81 5.74 12.34 1.25
CA ILE A 81 4.84 11.53 0.42
C ILE A 81 3.83 12.50 -0.19
N LEU A 82 3.85 12.65 -1.51
CA LEU A 82 3.02 13.60 -2.21
C LEU A 82 1.58 13.09 -2.30
N PRO A 83 0.57 13.93 -2.00
CA PRO A 83 -0.83 13.54 -2.15
C PRO A 83 -1.17 13.28 -3.62
N GLY A 84 -1.43 12.02 -3.97
CA GLY A 84 -1.77 11.62 -5.34
C GLY A 84 -3.05 12.28 -5.86
N ARG A 85 -3.93 12.72 -4.96
CA ARG A 85 -5.12 13.51 -5.29
C ARG A 85 -4.80 14.82 -6.01
N ASN A 86 -3.61 15.40 -5.77
CA ASN A 86 -3.21 16.68 -6.37
C ASN A 86 -2.87 16.55 -7.87
N SER A 87 -2.49 15.36 -8.34
CA SER A 87 -2.18 15.10 -9.75
C SER A 87 -3.16 14.14 -10.42
N ALA A 88 -4.15 13.62 -9.68
CA ALA A 88 -5.09 12.61 -10.15
C ALA A 88 -5.87 13.04 -11.40
N ALA A 89 -5.86 12.18 -12.42
CA ALA A 89 -6.60 12.37 -13.67
C ALA A 89 -7.62 11.24 -13.91
N GLY A 90 -8.70 11.56 -14.62
CA GLY A 90 -9.70 10.60 -15.09
C GLY A 90 -10.21 9.67 -13.98
N SER A 91 -10.14 8.37 -14.24
CA SER A 91 -10.62 7.34 -13.31
C SER A 91 -9.95 7.37 -11.93
N ILE A 92 -8.72 7.88 -11.82
CA ILE A 92 -8.02 8.01 -10.53
C ILE A 92 -8.63 9.14 -9.70
N ALA A 93 -8.98 10.26 -10.32
CA ALA A 93 -9.70 11.34 -9.65
C ALA A 93 -11.08 10.87 -9.17
N ASP A 94 -11.78 10.11 -10.00
CA ASP A 94 -13.07 9.49 -9.64
C ASP A 94 -12.92 8.54 -8.43
N ALA A 95 -11.85 7.72 -8.39
CA ALA A 95 -11.59 6.84 -7.25
C ALA A 95 -11.34 7.62 -5.97
N PHE A 96 -10.55 8.70 -6.00
CA PHE A 96 -10.35 9.56 -4.84
C PHE A 96 -11.65 10.21 -4.35
N ALA A 97 -12.62 10.48 -5.22
CA ALA A 97 -13.94 10.95 -4.85
C ALA A 97 -14.84 9.82 -4.29
N GLN A 98 -14.77 8.63 -4.88
CA GLN A 98 -15.56 7.46 -4.49
C GLN A 98 -15.11 6.85 -3.16
N TYR A 99 -13.81 6.88 -2.88
CA TYR A 99 -13.18 6.28 -1.71
C TYR A 99 -12.54 7.38 -0.84
N PRO A 100 -13.33 8.09 -0.01
CA PRO A 100 -12.85 9.23 0.77
C PRO A 100 -11.85 8.86 1.87
N HIS A 101 -11.73 7.56 2.21
CA HIS A 101 -10.73 7.07 3.16
C HIS A 101 -9.32 6.98 2.57
N LEU A 102 -9.17 7.09 1.25
CA LEU A 102 -7.85 7.17 0.61
C LEU A 102 -7.14 8.44 1.08
N ALA A 103 -5.94 8.25 1.64
CA ALA A 103 -5.06 9.34 2.02
C ALA A 103 -4.31 9.87 0.78
N ASP A 104 -3.01 9.60 0.70
CA ASP A 104 -2.12 10.17 -0.32
C ASP A 104 -1.79 9.19 -1.45
N GLU A 105 -2.04 7.90 -1.26
CA GLU A 105 -1.62 6.83 -2.18
C GLU A 105 -2.60 6.67 -3.36
N ILE A 106 -2.05 6.57 -4.59
CA ILE A 106 -2.83 6.36 -5.81
C ILE A 106 -3.25 4.89 -5.91
N PRO A 107 -4.56 4.57 -6.03
CA PRO A 107 -4.99 3.20 -6.27
C PRO A 107 -4.74 2.78 -7.72
N ALA A 108 -4.12 1.63 -7.94
CA ALA A 108 -4.04 1.04 -9.28
C ALA A 108 -5.39 0.43 -9.69
N LEU A 109 -6.17 1.16 -10.50
CA LEU A 109 -7.56 0.82 -10.85
C LEU A 109 -7.70 -0.23 -11.95
N GLY A 110 -6.59 -0.75 -12.47
CA GLY A 110 -6.52 -1.72 -13.56
C GLY A 110 -5.90 -1.14 -14.83
N TYR A 111 -5.75 -1.99 -15.85
CA TYR A 111 -4.83 -1.75 -16.96
C TYR A 111 -5.53 -1.75 -18.33
N SER A 112 -6.78 -1.29 -18.38
CA SER A 112 -7.39 -0.99 -19.69
C SER A 112 -6.66 0.21 -20.33
N PRO A 113 -6.69 0.37 -21.67
CA PRO A 113 -5.98 1.47 -22.33
C PRO A 113 -6.30 2.84 -21.73
N GLN A 114 -7.56 3.10 -21.39
CA GLN A 114 -7.96 4.35 -20.75
C GLN A 114 -7.38 4.50 -19.33
N LYS A 115 -7.41 3.44 -18.52
CA LYS A 115 -6.89 3.49 -17.14
C LYS A 115 -5.36 3.64 -17.11
N LEU A 116 -4.67 3.05 -18.08
CA LEU A 116 -3.23 3.27 -18.29
C LEU A 116 -2.94 4.72 -18.68
N ALA A 117 -3.71 5.29 -19.60
CA ALA A 117 -3.56 6.69 -19.99
C ALA A 117 -3.85 7.65 -18.82
N ASP A 118 -4.86 7.35 -18.00
CA ASP A 118 -5.18 8.12 -16.79
C ASP A 118 -4.05 8.03 -15.75
N LEU A 119 -3.45 6.84 -15.57
CA LEU A 119 -2.30 6.63 -14.68
C LEU A 119 -1.08 7.40 -15.19
N GLU A 120 -0.74 7.27 -16.47
CA GLU A 120 0.36 8.01 -17.10
C GLU A 120 0.18 9.52 -16.95
N ALA A 121 -1.02 10.04 -17.21
CA ALA A 121 -1.33 11.46 -17.02
C ALA A 121 -1.17 11.89 -15.55
N THR A 122 -1.58 11.05 -14.61
CA THR A 122 -1.47 11.31 -13.16
C THR A 122 -0.01 11.35 -12.69
N LEU A 123 0.81 10.42 -13.18
CA LEU A 123 2.24 10.35 -12.85
C LEU A 123 3.00 11.53 -13.46
N ASN A 124 2.74 11.84 -14.74
CA ASN A 124 3.41 12.93 -15.46
C ASN A 124 3.03 14.33 -14.96
N ALA A 125 1.87 14.48 -14.31
CA ALA A 125 1.44 15.75 -13.71
C ALA A 125 2.01 15.97 -12.30
N SER A 126 2.63 14.95 -11.70
CA SER A 126 3.25 15.05 -10.37
C SER A 126 4.64 15.70 -10.44
N ASP A 127 5.01 16.40 -9.38
CA ASP A 127 6.34 16.96 -9.15
C ASP A 127 7.23 16.06 -8.28
N ALA A 128 6.93 14.75 -8.25
CA ALA A 128 7.68 13.75 -7.51
C ALA A 128 9.09 13.54 -8.09
N ASP A 129 10.05 13.33 -7.20
CA ASP A 129 11.40 12.91 -7.58
C ASP A 129 11.47 11.40 -7.90
N LEU A 130 10.56 10.62 -7.31
CA LEU A 130 10.52 9.15 -7.40
C LEU A 130 9.08 8.65 -7.30
N VAL A 131 8.74 7.63 -8.10
CA VAL A 131 7.49 6.89 -7.98
C VAL A 131 7.78 5.54 -7.33
N LEU A 132 7.12 5.26 -6.21
CA LEU A 132 7.12 3.94 -5.58
C LEU A 132 5.82 3.23 -5.94
N TYR A 133 5.92 1.99 -6.44
CA TYR A 133 4.74 1.19 -6.72
C TYR A 133 4.77 -0.13 -5.96
N SER A 134 3.63 -0.51 -5.39
CA SER A 134 3.43 -1.79 -4.70
C SER A 134 2.18 -2.49 -5.24
N THR A 135 2.16 -2.66 -6.57
CA THR A 135 1.06 -3.26 -7.33
C THR A 135 1.41 -4.70 -7.74
N PRO A 136 0.42 -5.59 -7.94
CA PRO A 136 0.68 -6.93 -8.48
C PRO A 136 1.24 -6.95 -9.91
N SER A 137 1.08 -5.85 -10.65
CA SER A 137 1.63 -5.69 -11.99
C SER A 137 2.83 -4.75 -11.96
N ASP A 138 3.83 -5.07 -12.78
CA ASP A 138 5.00 -4.25 -13.00
C ASP A 138 4.61 -3.02 -13.84
N LEU A 139 4.72 -1.82 -13.26
CA LEU A 139 4.42 -0.56 -13.93
C LEU A 139 5.58 -0.05 -14.79
N ALA A 140 6.78 -0.62 -14.66
CA ALA A 140 7.95 -0.21 -15.43
C ALA A 140 8.01 -0.87 -16.82
N ARG A 141 6.96 -1.60 -17.23
CA ARG A 141 6.89 -2.42 -18.43
C ARG A 141 5.89 -1.96 -19.47
#